data_AF-A0A4Q2SBN0-F1
#
_entry.id   AF-A0A4Q2SBN0-F1
#
_cell.length_a   1.000
_cell.length_b   1.000
_cell.length_c   1.000
_cell.angle_alpha   90.00
_cell.angle_beta   90.00
_cell.angle_gamma   90.00
#
_symmetry.space_group_name_H-M   'P 1'
#
loop_
_entity.id
_entity.type
_entity.pdbx_description
1 polymer ?
#
loop_
_entity_poly.entity_id
_entity_poly.type
_entity_poly.pdbx_seq_one_letter_code
_entity_poly.pdbx_strand_id
1 'polypeptide(L)'
;MRALSLRSLVLAALIVPALAACSGGDGDAGEGSGTAAKASQSESQEAAEWRAALEEELGTDTFDFAALQQAAAADCARTDAAAWTVELALSGDLSTSDLTRVGLEHACEDVVPAFDEAVATVEQAADPLDLVCGPGVELPAEAALTADLVCSNR
;
A
#
# COMPACT_ATOMS: atom_id res chain seq x y z
N MET A 1 43.15 -37.08 -14.35
CA MET A 1 42.85 -35.97 -15.29
C MET A 1 42.32 -34.82 -14.42
N ARG A 2 43.13 -33.81 -14.03
CA ARG A 2 43.33 -32.48 -14.68
C ARG A 2 42.00 -31.90 -15.23
N ALA A 3 41.54 -30.68 -14.92
CA ALA A 3 42.23 -29.47 -14.45
C ALA A 3 41.28 -28.47 -13.73
N LEU A 4 41.87 -27.60 -12.92
CA LEU A 4 41.31 -26.36 -12.35
C LEU A 4 41.06 -25.29 -13.42
N SER A 5 40.11 -24.37 -13.17
CA SER A 5 40.22 -22.90 -13.40
C SER A 5 39.01 -22.23 -12.74
N LEU A 6 39.12 -21.60 -11.56
CA LEU A 6 39.66 -20.24 -11.30
C LEU A 6 39.16 -19.18 -12.30
N ARG A 7 38.15 -18.42 -11.88
CA ARG A 7 38.00 -17.00 -12.23
C ARG A 7 37.60 -16.23 -10.97
N SER A 8 38.62 -15.80 -10.25
CA SER A 8 38.57 -14.65 -9.34
C SER A 8 38.66 -13.37 -10.15
N LEU A 9 37.78 -12.42 -9.84
CA LEU A 9 37.91 -10.98 -10.09
C LEU A 9 37.38 -10.35 -8.78
N VAL A 10 38.23 -10.18 -7.76
CA VAL A 10 38.88 -8.90 -7.38
C VAL A 10 37.80 -7.80 -7.24
N LEU A 11 37.18 -7.62 -6.08
CA LEU A 11 37.63 -6.88 -4.88
C LEU A 11 38.10 -5.43 -5.15
N ALA A 12 37.22 -4.47 -4.90
CA ALA A 12 37.48 -3.12 -4.40
C ALA A 12 36.13 -2.37 -4.41
N ALA A 13 35.74 -1.50 -3.50
CA ALA A 13 36.20 -1.09 -2.19
C ALA A 13 35.12 -0.08 -1.71
N LEU A 14 35.00 0.11 -0.39
CA LEU A 14 34.57 1.37 0.24
C LEU A 14 33.12 1.84 0.04
N ILE A 15 32.22 1.41 0.92
CA ILE A 15 31.21 2.34 1.47
C ILE A 15 31.01 2.03 2.97
N VAL A 16 31.84 2.64 3.81
CA VAL A 16 31.50 2.87 5.22
C VAL A 16 31.92 4.29 5.58
N PRO A 17 30.96 5.19 5.79
CA PRO A 17 31.10 6.30 6.73
C PRO A 17 30.26 5.94 7.97
N ALA A 18 30.90 5.42 9.01
CA ALA A 18 31.31 6.21 10.17
C ALA A 18 30.12 6.67 11.00
N LEU A 19 29.80 5.84 12.01
CA LEU A 19 28.98 6.20 13.16
C LEU A 19 29.57 7.42 13.85
N ALA A 20 28.69 8.35 14.20
CA ALA A 20 29.00 9.53 14.98
C ALA A 20 29.62 9.19 16.35
N ALA A 21 30.55 10.06 16.73
CA ALA A 21 30.69 10.63 18.07
C ALA A 21 30.70 9.67 19.27
N CYS A 22 31.91 9.34 19.74
CA CYS A 22 32.16 9.25 21.16
C CYS A 22 33.62 9.61 21.49
N SER A 23 33.77 10.69 22.25
CA SER A 23 34.87 10.93 23.19
C SER A 23 36.28 11.22 22.65
N GLY A 24 36.56 12.51 22.47
CA GLY A 24 37.62 13.18 23.24
C GLY A 24 38.98 13.42 22.57
N GLY A 25 39.31 14.70 22.40
CA GLY A 25 40.70 15.18 22.55
C GLY A 25 41.41 15.63 21.27
N ASP A 26 41.53 16.96 21.15
CA ASP A 26 42.62 17.73 20.50
C ASP A 26 42.87 17.62 18.98
N GLY A 27 42.78 18.78 18.32
CA GLY A 27 43.71 19.12 17.25
C GLY A 27 43.12 19.63 15.94
N ASP A 28 43.05 20.96 15.86
CA ASP A 28 43.36 21.77 14.66
C ASP A 28 42.30 22.02 13.58
N ALA A 29 42.37 23.25 13.07
CA ALA A 29 41.35 24.00 12.36
C ALA A 29 41.19 23.60 10.89
N GLY A 30 39.97 23.75 10.39
CA GLY A 30 39.65 23.73 8.97
C GLY A 30 38.22 24.18 8.72
N GLU A 31 38.03 25.49 8.59
CA GLU A 31 36.82 26.11 8.08
C GLU A 31 36.39 25.47 6.75
N GLY A 32 35.15 24.97 6.72
CA GLY A 32 34.51 24.36 5.56
C GLY A 32 33.01 24.40 5.73
N SER A 33 32.45 25.58 5.48
CA SER A 33 31.03 25.93 5.47
C SER A 33 30.21 25.08 4.48
N GLY A 34 28.99 24.70 4.88
CA GLY A 34 27.91 24.23 4.02
C GLY A 34 28.06 22.78 3.55
N THR A 35 27.14 21.85 3.75
CA THR A 35 25.70 21.97 3.79
C THR A 35 25.24 20.68 4.46
N ALA A 36 24.59 20.77 5.63
CA ALA A 36 23.77 19.66 6.07
C ALA A 36 22.74 19.44 4.96
N ALA A 37 22.89 18.36 4.20
CA ALA A 37 21.86 17.90 3.30
C ALA A 37 20.66 17.53 4.17
N LYS A 38 19.85 18.54 4.49
CA LYS A 38 18.41 18.36 4.61
C LYS A 38 18.04 17.73 3.28
N ALA A 39 17.97 16.41 3.26
CA ALA A 39 17.27 15.68 2.24
C ALA A 39 15.82 16.13 2.37
N SER A 40 15.51 17.28 1.78
CA SER A 40 14.16 17.57 1.33
C SER A 40 13.87 16.43 0.39
N GLN A 41 13.12 15.44 0.87
CA GLN A 41 12.43 14.49 0.03
C GLN A 41 11.70 15.34 -1.00
N SER A 42 12.31 15.46 -2.18
CA SER A 42 11.60 15.95 -3.34
C SER A 42 10.63 14.83 -3.62
N GLU A 43 9.37 15.11 -3.33
CA GLU A 43 8.28 14.20 -3.62
C GLU A 43 8.37 13.76 -5.10
N SER A 44 8.15 12.47 -5.35
CA SER A 44 8.06 11.99 -6.73
C SER A 44 6.82 12.61 -7.37
N GLN A 45 6.90 12.89 -8.67
CA GLN A 45 5.76 13.44 -9.42
C GLN A 45 4.50 12.56 -9.26
N GLU A 46 4.67 11.24 -9.24
CA GLU A 46 3.60 10.27 -9.03
C GLU A 46 2.92 10.39 -7.65
N ALA A 47 3.69 10.63 -6.58
CA ALA A 47 3.13 10.84 -5.25
C ALA A 47 2.41 12.19 -5.14
N ALA A 48 2.87 13.21 -5.87
CA ALA A 48 2.19 14.50 -5.95
C ALA A 48 0.85 14.39 -6.72
N GLU A 49 0.83 13.66 -7.84
CA GLU A 49 -0.37 13.40 -8.63
C GLU A 49 -1.41 12.61 -7.82
N TRP A 50 -0.99 11.59 -7.09
CA TRP A 50 -1.88 10.84 -6.20
C TRP A 50 -2.43 11.71 -5.07
N ARG A 51 -1.59 12.54 -4.42
CA ARG A 51 -2.10 13.45 -3.38
C ARG A 51 -3.14 14.42 -3.94
N ALA A 52 -2.90 14.97 -5.14
CA ALA A 52 -3.85 15.87 -5.78
C ALA A 52 -5.20 15.20 -6.05
N ALA A 53 -5.21 13.94 -6.51
CA ALA A 53 -6.45 13.19 -6.71
C ALA A 53 -7.22 12.96 -5.39
N LEU A 54 -6.50 12.63 -4.31
CA LEU A 54 -7.10 12.48 -2.98
C LEU A 54 -7.63 13.80 -2.41
N GLU A 55 -6.92 14.91 -2.64
CA GLU A 55 -7.37 16.26 -2.25
C GLU A 55 -8.65 16.67 -2.99
N GLU A 56 -8.75 16.34 -4.28
CA GLU A 56 -9.94 16.58 -5.09
C GLU A 56 -11.14 15.79 -4.56
N GLU A 57 -10.95 14.51 -4.25
CA GLU A 57 -12.01 13.62 -3.75
C GLU A 57 -12.45 13.99 -2.32
N LEU A 58 -11.50 14.23 -1.41
CA LEU A 58 -11.79 14.53 0.00
C LEU A 58 -12.18 15.99 0.24
N GLY A 59 -11.86 16.90 -0.67
CA GLY A 59 -12.01 18.35 -0.50
C GLY A 59 -11.12 18.95 0.59
N THR A 60 -10.04 18.25 0.99
CA THR A 60 -9.09 18.67 2.02
C THR A 60 -7.71 18.08 1.79
N ASP A 61 -6.67 18.75 2.27
CA ASP A 61 -5.27 18.30 2.28
C ASP A 61 -4.83 17.69 3.63
N THR A 62 -5.76 17.55 4.58
CA THR A 62 -5.45 17.13 5.96
C THR A 62 -5.46 15.61 6.19
N PHE A 63 -5.37 14.81 5.14
CA PHE A 63 -5.41 13.34 5.25
C PHE A 63 -4.03 12.72 5.50
N ASP A 64 -4.03 11.52 6.08
CA ASP A 64 -2.81 10.73 6.24
C ASP A 64 -2.48 9.99 4.95
N PHE A 65 -1.71 10.65 4.09
CA PHE A 65 -1.31 10.08 2.80
C PHE A 65 -0.56 8.76 2.95
N ALA A 66 0.30 8.60 3.98
CA ALA A 66 1.07 7.38 4.17
C ALA A 66 0.15 6.21 4.58
N ALA A 67 -0.85 6.46 5.41
CA ALA A 67 -1.85 5.46 5.76
C ALA A 67 -2.68 5.03 4.53
N LEU A 68 -3.07 5.98 3.68
CA LEU A 68 -3.81 5.67 2.44
C LEU A 68 -2.97 4.87 1.45
N GLN A 69 -1.68 5.19 1.30
CA GLN A 69 -0.76 4.40 0.47
C GLN A 69 -0.62 2.96 1.00
N GLN A 70 -0.52 2.80 2.32
CA GLN A 70 -0.43 1.48 2.93
C GLN A 70 -1.72 0.67 2.76
N ALA A 71 -2.89 1.32 2.88
CA ALA A 71 -4.18 0.68 2.63
C ALA A 71 -4.28 0.21 1.18
N ALA A 72 -3.99 1.09 0.21
CA ALA A 72 -4.00 0.74 -1.21
C ALA A 72 -3.04 -0.42 -1.53
N ALA A 73 -1.84 -0.43 -0.94
CA ALA A 73 -0.89 -1.53 -1.13
C ALA A 73 -1.40 -2.88 -0.58
N ALA A 74 -2.12 -2.86 0.55
CA ALA A 74 -2.78 -4.06 1.06
C ALA A 74 -3.95 -4.47 0.15
N ASP A 75 -4.69 -3.49 -0.37
CA ASP A 75 -5.84 -3.69 -1.24
C ASP A 75 -5.47 -4.33 -2.58
N CYS A 76 -4.27 -4.06 -3.10
CA CYS A 76 -3.74 -4.72 -4.29
C CYS A 76 -3.64 -6.25 -4.20
N ALA A 77 -3.70 -6.83 -2.99
CA ALA A 77 -3.72 -8.28 -2.83
C ALA A 77 -5.08 -8.90 -3.23
N ARG A 78 -6.18 -8.11 -3.23
CA ARG A 78 -7.49 -8.56 -3.70
C ARG A 78 -7.58 -8.36 -5.21
N THR A 79 -7.35 -9.43 -5.97
CA THR A 79 -7.20 -9.35 -7.44
C THR A 79 -8.47 -9.70 -8.22
N ASP A 80 -9.52 -10.17 -7.55
CA ASP A 80 -10.77 -10.57 -8.19
C ASP A 80 -12.00 -9.94 -7.52
N ALA A 81 -13.08 -9.86 -8.28
CA ALA A 81 -14.31 -9.20 -7.88
C ALA A 81 -15.01 -9.93 -6.71
N ALA A 82 -14.82 -11.24 -6.56
CA ALA A 82 -15.44 -12.00 -5.47
C ALA A 82 -14.82 -11.63 -4.12
N ALA A 83 -13.48 -11.56 -4.05
CA ALA A 83 -12.76 -11.12 -2.86
C ALA A 83 -13.13 -9.67 -2.47
N TRP A 84 -13.25 -8.78 -3.45
CA TRP A 84 -13.71 -7.41 -3.22
C TRP A 84 -15.16 -7.33 -2.78
N THR A 85 -16.05 -8.12 -3.37
CA THR A 85 -17.47 -8.15 -3.00
C THR A 85 -17.64 -8.55 -1.54
N VAL A 86 -16.88 -9.55 -1.07
CA VAL A 86 -16.92 -9.97 0.33
C VAL A 86 -16.42 -8.86 1.27
N GLU A 87 -15.30 -8.22 0.94
CA GLU A 87 -14.76 -7.11 1.74
C GLU A 87 -15.78 -5.97 1.87
N LEU A 88 -16.31 -5.50 0.73
CA LEU A 88 -17.26 -4.39 0.67
C LEU A 88 -18.59 -4.72 1.35
N ALA A 89 -19.10 -5.94 1.17
CA ALA A 89 -20.33 -6.38 1.80
C ALA A 89 -20.18 -6.52 3.33
N LEU A 90 -19.04 -6.99 3.82
CA LEU A 90 -18.76 -7.11 5.25
C LEU A 90 -18.46 -5.77 5.92
N SER A 91 -17.76 -4.85 5.23
CA SER A 91 -17.48 -3.52 5.76
C SER A 91 -18.74 -2.65 5.82
N GLY A 92 -19.64 -2.83 4.85
CA GLY A 92 -20.84 -2.00 4.67
C GLY A 92 -20.52 -0.56 4.28
N ASP A 93 -19.26 -0.25 3.97
CA ASP A 93 -18.80 1.09 3.61
C ASP A 93 -18.52 1.18 2.11
N LEU A 94 -19.53 1.60 1.37
CA LEU A 94 -19.38 2.02 -0.03
C LEU A 94 -19.09 3.53 -0.14
N SER A 95 -19.25 4.28 0.95
CA SER A 95 -19.10 5.74 0.92
C SER A 95 -17.64 6.18 0.73
N THR A 96 -16.69 5.29 1.01
CA THR A 96 -15.26 5.49 0.79
C THR A 96 -14.74 4.77 -0.46
N SER A 97 -15.63 4.16 -1.26
CA SER A 97 -15.23 3.36 -2.43
C SER A 97 -14.47 4.18 -3.48
N ASP A 98 -14.80 5.45 -3.68
CA ASP A 98 -14.07 6.35 -4.57
C ASP A 98 -12.63 6.60 -4.09
N LEU A 99 -12.40 6.69 -2.78
CA LEU A 99 -11.05 6.84 -2.22
C LEU A 99 -10.22 5.56 -2.41
N THR A 100 -10.84 4.40 -2.20
CA THR A 100 -10.20 3.11 -2.47
C THR A 100 -9.85 3.00 -3.94
N ARG A 101 -10.77 3.37 -4.84
CA ARG A 101 -10.55 3.40 -6.29
C ARG A 101 -9.35 4.28 -6.66
N VAL A 102 -9.30 5.52 -6.17
CA VAL A 102 -8.15 6.42 -6.40
C VAL A 102 -6.85 5.77 -5.90
N GLY A 103 -6.87 5.13 -4.72
CA GLY A 103 -5.72 4.40 -4.20
C GLY A 103 -5.26 3.27 -5.13
N LEU A 104 -6.20 2.48 -5.66
CA LEU A 104 -5.93 1.37 -6.58
C LEU A 104 -5.41 1.86 -7.94
N GLU A 105 -5.97 2.94 -8.50
CA GLU A 105 -5.52 3.52 -9.78
C GLU A 105 -4.02 3.88 -9.73
N HIS A 106 -3.52 4.33 -8.57
CA HIS A 106 -2.11 4.65 -8.39
C HIS A 106 -1.24 3.48 -7.93
N ALA A 107 -1.76 2.55 -7.13
CA ALA A 107 -0.95 1.45 -6.58
C ALA A 107 -0.92 0.19 -7.48
N CYS A 108 -2.04 -0.13 -8.13
CA CYS A 108 -2.27 -1.36 -8.91
C CYS A 108 -3.49 -1.21 -9.83
N GLU A 109 -3.31 -0.48 -10.93
CA GLU A 109 -4.37 -0.20 -11.91
C GLU A 109 -5.07 -1.47 -12.45
N ASP A 110 -4.36 -2.60 -12.52
CA ASP A 110 -4.90 -3.88 -12.99
C ASP A 110 -5.99 -4.47 -12.08
N VAL A 111 -6.08 -4.02 -10.83
CA VAL A 111 -7.11 -4.44 -9.86
C VAL A 111 -8.38 -3.62 -9.97
N VAL A 112 -8.32 -2.39 -10.50
CA VAL A 112 -9.46 -1.46 -10.57
C VAL A 112 -10.70 -2.05 -11.24
N PRO A 113 -10.62 -2.79 -12.37
CA PRO A 113 -11.81 -3.39 -12.98
C PRO A 113 -12.53 -4.40 -12.07
N ALA A 114 -11.77 -5.18 -11.29
CA ALA A 114 -12.34 -6.14 -10.35
C ALA A 114 -13.00 -5.43 -9.16
N PHE A 115 -12.41 -4.32 -8.70
CA PHE A 115 -13.00 -3.46 -7.68
C PHE A 115 -14.31 -2.82 -8.17
N ASP A 116 -14.31 -2.21 -9.35
CA ASP A 116 -15.49 -1.57 -9.94
C ASP A 116 -16.66 -2.57 -10.14
N GLU A 117 -16.36 -3.80 -10.58
CA GLU A 117 -17.35 -4.87 -10.70
C GLU A 117 -17.95 -5.25 -9.33
N ALA A 118 -17.12 -5.32 -8.30
CA ALA A 118 -17.56 -5.61 -6.94
C ALA A 118 -18.44 -4.49 -6.35
N VAL A 119 -18.04 -3.23 -6.50
CA VAL A 119 -18.85 -2.07 -6.08
C VAL A 119 -20.23 -2.12 -6.74
N ALA A 120 -20.27 -2.29 -8.06
CA ALA A 120 -21.53 -2.39 -8.80
C ALA A 120 -22.40 -3.58 -8.33
N THR A 121 -21.78 -4.71 -7.99
CA THR A 121 -22.49 -5.89 -7.46
C THR A 121 -23.11 -5.61 -6.09
N VAL A 122 -22.36 -4.99 -5.19
CA VAL A 122 -22.83 -4.65 -3.84
C VAL A 122 -23.92 -3.58 -3.87
N GLU A 123 -23.79 -2.56 -4.72
CA GLU A 123 -24.81 -1.51 -4.89
C GLU A 123 -26.15 -2.03 -5.43
N GLN A 124 -26.11 -3.07 -6.28
CA GLN A 124 -27.30 -3.70 -6.85
C GLN A 124 -27.97 -4.68 -5.89
N ALA A 125 -27.29 -5.09 -4.81
CA ALA A 125 -27.86 -5.99 -3.83
C ALA A 125 -28.93 -5.27 -2.99
N ALA A 126 -30.07 -5.95 -2.77
CA ALA A 126 -31.09 -5.44 -1.87
C ALA A 126 -30.60 -5.34 -0.41
N ASP A 127 -29.75 -6.29 -0.03
CA ASP A 127 -28.95 -6.27 1.20
C ASP A 127 -27.54 -6.79 0.86
N PRO A 128 -26.48 -5.97 0.99
CA PRO A 128 -25.10 -6.38 0.81
C PRO A 128 -24.73 -7.69 1.54
N LEU A 129 -25.27 -7.91 2.74
CA LEU A 129 -24.98 -9.11 3.52
C LEU A 129 -25.58 -10.37 2.91
N ASP A 130 -26.56 -10.30 2.00
CA ASP A 130 -27.03 -11.48 1.26
C ASP A 130 -25.96 -12.02 0.30
N LEU A 131 -25.01 -11.20 -0.13
CA LEU A 131 -23.89 -11.65 -0.98
C LEU A 131 -22.88 -12.51 -0.22
N VAL A 132 -22.92 -12.48 1.12
CA VAL A 132 -21.95 -13.17 2.00
C VAL A 132 -22.64 -14.20 2.89
N CYS A 133 -23.79 -13.85 3.46
CA CYS A 133 -24.57 -14.67 4.39
C CYS A 133 -25.79 -15.34 3.74
N GLY A 134 -26.00 -15.14 2.44
CA GLY A 134 -27.15 -15.67 1.72
C GLY A 134 -27.12 -17.19 1.52
N PRO A 135 -28.27 -17.79 1.23
CA PRO A 135 -28.35 -19.23 0.96
C PRO A 135 -27.57 -19.58 -0.31
N GLY A 136 -26.67 -20.57 -0.18
CA GLY A 136 -25.88 -21.08 -1.31
C GLY A 136 -24.64 -20.25 -1.66
N VAL A 137 -24.26 -19.28 -0.83
CA VAL A 137 -22.98 -18.57 -0.95
C VAL A 137 -21.84 -19.49 -0.52
N GLU A 138 -20.84 -19.63 -1.39
CA GLU A 138 -19.59 -20.33 -1.09
C GLU A 138 -18.47 -19.29 -0.93
N LEU A 139 -17.92 -19.19 0.29
CA LEU A 139 -16.82 -18.28 0.59
C LEU A 139 -15.49 -19.05 0.65
N PRO A 140 -14.37 -18.41 0.27
CA PRO A 140 -13.04 -18.95 0.56
C PRO A 140 -12.84 -19.03 2.09
N ALA A 141 -11.97 -19.93 2.53
CA ALA A 141 -11.83 -20.28 3.96
C ALA A 141 -11.47 -19.07 4.84
N GLU A 142 -10.61 -18.19 4.34
CA GLU A 142 -10.24 -16.93 4.98
C GLU A 142 -11.43 -15.97 5.17
N ALA A 143 -12.30 -15.86 4.17
CA ALA A 143 -13.50 -15.02 4.22
C ALA A 143 -14.58 -15.62 5.11
N ALA A 144 -14.71 -16.95 5.12
CA ALA A 144 -15.71 -17.65 5.91
C ALA A 144 -15.56 -17.39 7.42
N LEU A 145 -14.33 -17.29 7.94
CA LEU A 145 -14.08 -16.99 9.35
C LEU A 145 -14.52 -15.57 9.73
N THR A 146 -14.25 -14.59 8.87
CA THR A 146 -14.66 -13.19 9.09
C THR A 146 -16.18 -13.06 8.96
N ALA A 147 -16.78 -13.75 7.99
CA ALA A 147 -18.22 -13.75 7.77
C ALA A 147 -19.00 -14.47 8.87
N ASP A 148 -18.48 -15.55 9.48
CA ASP A 148 -19.20 -16.37 10.47
C ASP A 148 -19.75 -15.54 11.64
N LEU A 149 -18.94 -14.62 12.18
CA LEU A 149 -19.37 -13.74 13.25
C LEU A 149 -20.47 -12.77 12.80
N VAL A 150 -20.35 -12.20 11.60
CA VAL A 150 -21.32 -11.25 11.06
C VAL A 150 -22.63 -11.95 10.73
N CYS A 151 -22.57 -13.09 10.03
CA CYS A 151 -23.73 -13.86 9.60
C CYS A 151 -24.48 -14.51 10.78
N SER A 152 -23.79 -14.88 11.86
CA SER A 152 -24.42 -15.45 13.06
C SER A 152 -25.20 -14.42 13.90
N ASN A 153 -24.94 -13.12 13.72
CA ASN A 153 -25.59 -12.04 14.47
C ASN A 153 -26.63 -11.26 13.64
N ARG A 154 -26.89 -11.69 12.39
CA ARG A 154 -27.89 -11.13 11.49
C ARG A 154 -29.30 -11.62 11.85
#